data_AF-A0A8B7JGY2-F1
#
_entry.id   AF-A0A8B7JGY2-F1
#
_cell.length_a   1.000
_cell.length_b   1.000
_cell.length_c   1.000
_cell.angle_alpha   90.00
_cell.angle_beta   90.00
_cell.angle_gamma   90.00
#
_symmetry.space_group_name_H-M   'P 1'
#
loop_
_entity.id
_entity.type
_entity.pdbx_description
1 polymer ?
#
loop_
_entity_poly.entity_id
_entity_poly.type
_entity_poly.pdbx_seq_one_letter_code
_entity_poly.pdbx_strand_id
1 'polypeptide(L)'
;MAAAQSPAERFGTYEEYLESQVTAQDLFYLEVSAETGEETPCRSPSLPRSLASAGKELKDNFLRALAEREEANRTGRMSSIIFIRDRNSHHQEVSAYIDYAHRLTTDDFEVYFSGKKRLLPRNTDLSFYNWDRNVSTSNSSPNYQVIAENACGLLFKNKSDRKIINVDPKAYPGDNTTRTPIETDLYLHVVIYDHILRRGA
;
A
#
# COMPACT_ATOMS: atom_id res chain seq x y z
N MET A 1 -28.39 -25.90 40.77
CA MET A 1 -28.14 -25.83 39.32
C MET A 1 -29.27 -25.02 38.71
N ALA A 2 -29.02 -23.78 38.28
CA ALA A 2 -30.04 -22.93 37.67
C ALA A 2 -30.23 -23.35 36.21
N ALA A 3 -31.42 -23.87 35.88
CA ALA A 3 -31.80 -24.18 34.51
C ALA A 3 -31.85 -22.88 33.71
N ALA A 4 -31.12 -22.82 32.60
CA ALA A 4 -31.25 -21.73 31.64
C ALA A 4 -32.66 -21.80 31.04
N GLN A 5 -33.51 -20.84 31.41
CA GLN A 5 -34.84 -20.68 30.83
C GLN A 5 -34.72 -20.39 29.33
N SER A 6 -35.62 -20.97 28.56
CA SER A 6 -35.65 -20.80 27.11
C SER A 6 -35.98 -19.35 26.75
N PRO A 7 -35.49 -18.79 25.62
CA PRO A 7 -35.76 -17.40 25.24
C PRO A 7 -37.27 -17.07 25.13
N ALA A 8 -38.09 -18.08 24.85
CA ALA A 8 -39.54 -17.98 24.78
C ALA A 8 -40.22 -17.75 26.14
N GLU A 9 -39.54 -18.03 27.26
CA GLU A 9 -40.05 -17.76 28.61
C GLU A 9 -39.65 -16.36 29.12
N ARG A 10 -38.69 -15.70 28.45
CA ARG A 10 -38.09 -14.45 28.92
C ARG A 10 -38.63 -13.20 28.21
N PHE A 11 -39.13 -13.33 26.99
CA PHE A 11 -39.65 -12.21 26.20
C PHE A 11 -41.07 -12.57 25.72
N GLY A 12 -42.05 -11.71 26.01
CA GLY A 12 -43.46 -11.96 25.72
C GLY A 12 -43.83 -11.72 24.27
N THR A 13 -43.00 -10.95 23.55
CA THR A 13 -43.16 -10.71 22.13
C THR A 13 -41.82 -10.76 21.40
N TYR A 14 -41.89 -10.95 20.09
CA TYR A 14 -40.70 -10.91 19.24
C TYR A 14 -40.04 -9.52 19.24
N GLU A 15 -40.83 -8.45 19.37
CA GLU A 15 -40.30 -7.07 19.39
C GLU A 15 -39.49 -6.81 20.66
N GLU A 16 -39.95 -7.26 21.83
CA GLU A 16 -39.20 -7.15 23.09
C GLU A 16 -37.84 -7.88 23.03
N TYR A 17 -37.78 -9.03 22.35
CA TYR A 17 -36.53 -9.74 22.14
C TYR A 17 -35.57 -8.95 21.24
N LEU A 18 -36.07 -8.35 20.16
CA LEU A 18 -35.26 -7.53 19.26
C LEU A 18 -34.75 -6.28 19.96
N GLU A 19 -35.59 -5.60 20.75
CA GLU A 19 -35.18 -4.45 21.55
C GLU A 19 -34.09 -4.81 22.58
N SER A 20 -34.16 -6.01 23.17
CA SER A 20 -33.14 -6.47 24.12
C SER A 20 -31.76 -6.73 23.49
N GLN A 21 -31.71 -6.91 22.16
CA GLN A 21 -30.49 -7.11 21.38
C GLN A 21 -29.88 -5.78 20.90
N VAL A 22 -30.59 -4.65 21.06
CA VAL A 22 -30.09 -3.33 20.66
C VAL A 22 -28.97 -2.93 21.61
N THR A 23 -27.77 -2.78 21.06
CA THR A 23 -26.57 -2.39 21.80
C THR A 23 -26.31 -0.89 21.69
N ALA A 24 -25.44 -0.36 22.54
CA ALA A 24 -25.01 1.04 22.45
C ALA A 24 -24.39 1.40 21.08
N GLN A 25 -23.87 0.39 20.36
CA GLN A 25 -23.35 0.57 19.01
C GLN A 25 -24.46 0.73 17.96
N ASP A 26 -25.61 0.11 18.17
CA ASP A 26 -26.78 0.24 17.30
C ASP A 26 -27.46 1.60 17.47
N LEU A 27 -27.50 2.14 18.69
CA LEU A 27 -27.98 3.50 18.95
C LEU A 27 -27.13 4.55 18.24
N PHE A 28 -25.81 4.39 18.21
CA PHE A 28 -24.91 5.28 17.47
C PHE A 28 -25.19 5.24 15.95
N TYR A 29 -25.49 4.07 15.38
CA TYR A 29 -25.84 3.94 13.97
C TYR A 29 -27.17 4.65 13.62
N LEU A 30 -28.15 4.62 14.53
CA LEU A 30 -29.43 5.30 14.33
C LEU A 30 -29.29 6.82 14.45
N GLU A 31 -28.48 7.31 15.40
CA GLU A 31 -28.19 8.74 15.56
C GLU A 31 -27.53 9.33 14.30
N VAL A 32 -26.59 8.60 13.68
CA VAL A 32 -25.92 9.01 12.44
C VAL A 32 -26.85 8.98 11.22
N SER A 33 -27.85 8.09 11.21
CA SER A 33 -28.80 7.95 10.10
C SER A 33 -29.80 9.11 10.02
N ALA A 34 -30.07 9.79 11.13
CA ALA A 34 -30.99 10.93 11.17
C ALA A 34 -30.37 12.22 10.58
N GLU A 35 -29.04 12.32 10.50
CA GLU A 35 -28.37 13.54 10.02
C GLU A 35 -28.03 13.52 8.52
N THR A 36 -28.01 12.36 7.87
CA THR A 36 -27.69 12.27 6.44
C THR A 36 -28.53 11.19 5.76
N GLY A 37 -29.62 11.61 5.10
CA GLY A 37 -30.40 10.71 4.26
C GLY A 37 -29.65 10.39 2.97
N GLU A 38 -29.05 9.20 2.87
CA GLU A 38 -28.88 8.46 1.62
C GLU A 38 -28.84 6.93 1.88
N GLU A 39 -29.46 6.19 0.98
CA GLU A 39 -29.88 4.80 1.08
C GLU A 39 -28.82 3.83 0.47
N THR A 40 -28.67 2.64 1.06
CA THR A 40 -27.58 1.63 0.88
C THR A 40 -27.35 1.07 -0.56
N PRO A 41 -26.18 0.43 -0.89
CA PRO A 41 -25.99 -1.01 -0.57
C PRO A 41 -24.53 -1.47 -0.23
N CYS A 42 -24.43 -2.40 0.73
CA CYS A 42 -23.38 -3.41 0.92
C CYS A 42 -21.97 -3.14 0.36
N ARG A 43 -21.21 -2.27 1.01
CA ARG A 43 -19.76 -2.43 1.19
C ARG A 43 -19.46 -2.00 2.62
N SER A 44 -18.60 -2.73 3.32
CA SER A 44 -17.99 -2.21 4.55
C SER A 44 -17.55 -0.77 4.28
N PRO A 45 -18.10 0.24 4.98
CA PRO A 45 -17.63 1.59 4.80
C PRO A 45 -16.24 1.60 5.43
N SER A 46 -15.23 1.37 4.60
CA SER A 46 -13.89 1.79 4.94
C SER A 46 -14.03 3.28 5.26
N LEU A 47 -13.99 3.60 6.56
CA LEU A 47 -13.65 4.93 7.06
C LEU A 47 -12.72 5.61 6.05
N PRO A 48 -12.90 6.90 5.71
CA PRO A 48 -11.96 7.60 4.84
C PRO A 48 -10.57 7.26 5.36
N ARG A 49 -9.85 6.45 4.58
CA ARG A 49 -8.76 5.63 5.11
C ARG A 49 -7.67 6.63 5.45
N SER A 50 -7.62 7.05 6.72
CA SER A 50 -6.64 7.99 7.20
C SER A 50 -5.29 7.53 6.66
N LEU A 51 -4.53 8.45 6.05
CA LEU A 51 -3.24 8.11 5.46
C LEU A 51 -2.43 7.38 6.54
N ALA A 52 -1.75 6.28 6.20
CA ALA A 52 -1.03 5.49 7.20
C ALA A 52 0.13 6.27 7.83
N SER A 53 0.52 7.36 7.18
CA SER A 53 1.47 8.38 7.63
C SER A 53 0.86 9.52 8.45
N ALA A 54 -0.46 9.73 8.43
CA ALA A 54 -1.11 10.87 9.09
C ALA A 54 -0.87 10.84 10.60
N GLY A 55 -0.34 11.95 11.15
CA GLY A 55 -0.11 12.11 12.59
C GLY A 55 1.10 11.35 13.15
N LYS A 56 1.97 10.76 12.30
CA LYS A 56 3.18 10.06 12.75
C LYS A 56 4.43 10.90 12.63
N GLU A 57 5.28 10.84 13.65
CA GLU A 57 6.63 11.41 13.61
C GLU A 57 7.56 10.50 12.80
N LEU A 58 7.77 10.85 11.53
CA LEU A 58 8.68 10.13 10.64
C LEU A 58 10.09 10.70 10.79
N LYS A 59 10.94 10.00 11.53
CA LYS A 59 12.33 10.42 11.78
C LYS A 59 13.23 10.31 10.55
N ASP A 60 12.97 9.32 9.69
CA ASP A 60 13.83 9.00 8.56
C ASP A 60 13.35 9.67 7.25
N ASN A 61 14.29 10.15 6.45
CA ASN A 61 14.03 10.83 5.18
C ASN A 61 13.26 9.96 4.19
N PHE A 62 13.53 8.65 4.15
CA PHE A 62 12.81 7.70 3.31
C PHE A 62 11.35 7.56 3.73
N LEU A 63 11.07 7.44 5.03
CA LEU A 63 9.69 7.36 5.51
C LEU A 63 8.93 8.65 5.20
N ARG A 64 9.54 9.82 5.40
CA ARG A 64 8.93 11.11 5.03
C ARG A 64 8.64 11.18 3.52
N ALA A 65 9.59 10.75 2.68
CA ALA A 65 9.41 10.71 1.24
C ALA A 65 8.27 9.76 0.81
N LEU A 66 8.10 8.62 1.48
CA LEU A 66 6.98 7.71 1.23
C LEU A 66 5.64 8.31 1.66
N ALA A 67 5.59 9.00 2.80
CA ALA A 67 4.39 9.63 3.31
C ALA A 67 3.85 10.71 2.37
N GLU A 68 4.72 11.60 1.89
CA GLU A 68 4.37 12.64 0.91
C GLU A 68 3.79 12.04 -0.39
N ARG A 69 4.19 10.82 -0.74
CA ARG A 69 3.76 10.12 -1.96
C ARG A 69 2.55 9.23 -1.76
N GLU A 70 2.18 8.95 -0.51
CA GLU A 70 1.14 7.97 -0.16
C GLU A 70 -0.21 8.34 -0.79
N GLU A 71 -0.65 9.59 -0.61
CA GLU A 71 -1.93 10.06 -1.12
C GLU A 71 -1.99 10.04 -2.66
N ALA A 72 -0.93 10.52 -3.31
CA ALA A 72 -0.86 10.55 -4.77
C ALA A 72 -0.86 9.14 -5.40
N ASN A 73 -0.23 8.16 -4.72
CA ASN A 73 -0.24 6.76 -5.14
C ASN A 73 -1.60 6.09 -4.88
N ARG A 74 -2.24 6.36 -3.72
CA ARG A 74 -3.58 5.84 -3.41
C ARG A 74 -4.66 6.37 -4.35
N THR A 75 -4.57 7.63 -4.74
CA THR A 75 -5.52 8.27 -5.68
C THR A 75 -5.23 7.94 -7.14
N GLY A 76 -4.08 7.30 -7.43
CA GLY A 76 -3.66 7.00 -8.81
C GLY A 76 -3.32 8.25 -9.63
N ARG A 77 -2.98 9.37 -8.98
CA ARG A 77 -2.43 10.57 -9.63
C ARG A 77 -0.96 10.39 -9.99
N MET A 78 -0.26 9.54 -9.25
CA MET A 78 1.13 9.20 -9.43
C MET A 78 1.30 7.70 -9.19
N SER A 79 2.27 7.11 -9.84
CA SER A 79 2.70 5.74 -9.56
C SER A 79 4.20 5.77 -9.29
N SER A 80 4.60 5.37 -8.10
CA SER A 80 6.00 5.41 -7.68
C SER A 80 6.59 4.00 -7.65
N ILE A 81 7.80 3.86 -8.20
CA ILE A 81 8.61 2.64 -8.08
C ILE A 81 9.74 2.94 -7.09
N ILE A 82 9.89 2.10 -6.09
CA ILE A 82 10.94 2.25 -5.07
C ILE A 82 12.02 1.20 -5.33
N PHE A 83 13.23 1.66 -5.59
CA PHE A 83 14.41 0.81 -5.57
C PHE A 83 14.97 0.78 -4.15
N ILE A 84 15.18 -0.41 -3.60
CA ILE A 84 15.86 -0.62 -2.32
C ILE A 84 16.97 -1.64 -2.52
N ARG A 85 18.16 -1.33 -2.02
CA ARG A 85 19.25 -2.28 -1.81
C ARG A 85 19.56 -2.36 -0.32
N ASP A 86 19.54 -3.56 0.23
CA ASP A 86 19.83 -3.81 1.63
C ASP A 86 20.26 -5.26 1.89
N ARG A 87 20.65 -5.58 3.12
CA ARG A 87 20.93 -6.95 3.55
C ARG A 87 19.69 -7.57 4.19
N ASN A 88 19.36 -8.79 3.77
CA ASN A 88 18.30 -9.56 4.41
C ASN A 88 18.74 -10.07 5.80
N SER A 89 17.85 -10.76 6.52
CA SER A 89 18.15 -11.37 7.83
C SER A 89 19.30 -12.40 7.79
N HIS A 90 19.56 -12.98 6.62
CA HIS A 90 20.68 -13.90 6.37
C HIS A 90 21.96 -13.17 5.94
N HIS A 91 22.01 -11.84 6.08
CA HIS A 91 23.13 -10.99 5.68
C HIS A 91 23.45 -11.01 4.17
N GLN A 92 22.53 -11.50 3.34
CA GLN A 92 22.67 -11.49 1.89
C GLN A 92 22.26 -10.13 1.35
N GLU A 93 23.09 -9.55 0.48
CA GLU A 93 22.78 -8.35 -0.26
C GLU A 93 21.69 -8.63 -1.29
N VAL A 94 20.57 -7.95 -1.12
CA VAL A 94 19.41 -8.06 -2.00
C VAL A 94 19.03 -6.67 -2.48
N SER A 95 18.53 -6.60 -3.70
CA SER A 95 17.97 -5.39 -4.27
C SER A 95 16.67 -5.68 -4.99
N ALA A 96 15.71 -4.76 -4.91
CA ALA A 96 14.47 -4.88 -5.65
C ALA A 96 13.91 -3.54 -6.11
N TYR A 97 13.11 -3.61 -7.16
CA TYR A 97 12.19 -2.56 -7.59
C TYR A 97 10.80 -2.93 -7.10
N ILE A 98 10.23 -2.08 -6.27
CA ILE A 98 8.98 -2.30 -5.56
C ILE A 98 7.93 -1.35 -6.13
N ASP A 99 6.77 -1.88 -6.51
CA ASP A 99 5.62 -1.07 -6.87
C ASP A 99 4.95 -0.54 -5.59
N TYR A 100 5.08 0.75 -5.33
CA TYR A 100 4.58 1.36 -4.11
C TYR A 100 3.05 1.32 -4.03
N ALA A 101 2.37 1.63 -5.12
CA ALA A 101 0.90 1.63 -5.17
C ALA A 101 0.33 0.22 -4.95
N HIS A 102 0.97 -0.81 -5.53
CA HIS A 102 0.60 -2.20 -5.28
C HIS A 102 0.82 -2.60 -3.82
N ARG A 103 1.96 -2.20 -3.23
CA ARG A 103 2.25 -2.48 -1.81
C ARG A 103 1.26 -1.77 -0.89
N LEU A 104 0.90 -0.51 -1.16
CA LEU A 104 -0.09 0.23 -0.37
C LEU A 104 -1.46 -0.45 -0.34
N THR A 105 -1.77 -1.25 -1.36
CA THR A 105 -3.04 -2.00 -1.45
C THR A 105 -2.97 -3.37 -0.77
N THR A 106 -1.78 -3.99 -0.75
CA THR A 106 -1.59 -5.39 -0.31
C THR A 106 -1.04 -5.52 1.12
N ASP A 107 -0.23 -4.56 1.57
CA ASP A 107 0.38 -4.54 2.89
C ASP A 107 -0.19 -3.39 3.74
N ASP A 108 -0.19 -3.57 5.07
CA ASP A 108 -0.48 -2.48 6.01
C ASP A 108 0.75 -1.58 6.20
N PHE A 109 0.67 -0.36 5.65
CA PHE A 109 1.74 0.63 5.76
C PHE A 109 1.85 1.30 7.12
N GLU A 110 0.86 1.10 7.99
CA GLU A 110 0.88 1.63 9.35
C GLU A 110 2.09 1.11 10.14
N VAL A 111 2.43 -0.17 9.93
CA VAL A 111 3.54 -0.87 10.58
C VAL A 111 4.90 -0.38 10.07
N TYR A 112 5.00 -0.02 8.78
CA TYR A 112 6.24 0.53 8.22
C TYR A 112 6.48 1.96 8.72
N PHE A 113 5.44 2.81 8.69
CA PHE A 113 5.56 4.20 9.18
C PHE A 113 5.78 4.31 10.69
N SER A 114 5.32 3.32 11.47
CA SER A 114 5.60 3.27 12.91
C SER A 114 7.01 2.74 13.24
N GLY A 115 7.80 2.33 12.24
CA GLY A 115 9.15 1.78 12.43
C GLY A 115 9.19 0.37 13.04
N LYS A 116 8.03 -0.26 13.27
CA LYS A 116 7.94 -1.64 13.77
C LYS A 116 8.45 -2.66 12.74
N LYS A 117 8.39 -2.31 11.45
CA LYS A 117 8.83 -3.17 10.35
C LYS A 117 9.56 -2.35 9.29
N ARG A 118 10.57 -2.96 8.67
CA ARG A 118 11.32 -2.38 7.55
C ARG A 118 10.78 -2.89 6.21
N LEU A 119 10.77 -2.04 5.20
CA LEU A 119 10.37 -2.39 3.84
C LEU A 119 11.54 -3.07 3.13
N LEU A 120 11.54 -4.40 3.15
CA LEU A 120 12.59 -5.19 2.52
C LEU A 120 12.19 -5.69 1.11
N PRO A 121 13.17 -5.82 0.19
CA PRO A 121 13.02 -6.51 -1.08
C PRO A 121 12.36 -7.90 -0.94
N ARG A 122 11.32 -8.19 -1.73
CA ARG A 122 10.69 -9.51 -1.84
C ARG A 122 10.86 -10.06 -3.26
N ASN A 123 10.90 -11.39 -3.36
CA ASN A 123 10.89 -12.09 -4.66
C ASN A 123 9.60 -11.91 -5.47
N THR A 124 8.54 -11.36 -4.88
CA THR A 124 7.26 -11.01 -5.53
C THR A 124 7.22 -9.58 -6.06
N ASP A 125 8.25 -8.78 -5.81
CA ASP A 125 8.32 -7.41 -6.32
C ASP A 125 8.64 -7.37 -7.82
N LEU A 126 8.61 -6.15 -8.41
CA LEU A 126 8.72 -5.97 -9.87
C LEU A 126 10.00 -6.59 -10.42
N SER A 127 11.09 -6.38 -9.71
CA SER A 127 12.32 -7.10 -9.94
C SER A 127 12.99 -7.30 -8.59
N PHE A 128 13.60 -8.46 -8.40
CA PHE A 128 14.36 -8.80 -7.23
C PHE A 128 15.66 -9.45 -7.69
N TYR A 129 16.75 -9.08 -7.05
CA TYR A 129 18.07 -9.59 -7.34
C TYR A 129 18.82 -9.87 -6.04
N ASN A 130 19.33 -11.09 -5.92
CA ASN A 130 20.20 -11.51 -4.84
C ASN A 130 21.64 -11.47 -5.33
N TRP A 131 22.44 -10.53 -4.79
CA TRP A 131 23.81 -10.28 -5.22
C TRP A 131 24.74 -11.43 -4.83
N ASP A 132 24.52 -12.07 -3.68
CA ASP A 132 25.33 -13.21 -3.23
C ASP A 132 25.13 -14.45 -4.10
N ARG A 133 23.88 -14.72 -4.49
CA ARG A 133 23.53 -15.92 -5.27
C ARG A 133 23.49 -15.67 -6.78
N ASN A 134 23.60 -14.42 -7.19
CA ASN A 134 23.44 -13.99 -8.59
C ASN A 134 22.10 -14.47 -9.21
N VAL A 135 21.02 -14.39 -8.43
CA VAL A 135 19.67 -14.81 -8.87
C VAL A 135 18.77 -13.59 -9.02
N SER A 136 18.21 -13.40 -10.22
CA SER A 136 17.19 -12.38 -10.51
C SER A 136 15.82 -13.00 -10.73
N THR A 137 14.78 -12.35 -10.23
CA THR A 137 13.38 -12.64 -10.56
C THR A 137 12.69 -11.36 -10.99
N SER A 138 11.78 -11.45 -11.96
CA SER A 138 11.04 -10.30 -12.49
C SER A 138 9.56 -10.65 -12.54
N ASN A 139 8.71 -9.86 -11.87
CA ASN A 139 7.28 -10.12 -11.78
C ASN A 139 6.50 -8.89 -12.20
N SER A 140 5.55 -9.04 -13.12
CA SER A 140 4.67 -7.92 -13.47
C SER A 140 3.64 -7.70 -12.36
N SER A 141 3.43 -6.45 -11.96
CA SER A 141 2.36 -6.07 -11.03
C SER A 141 1.08 -5.70 -11.78
N PRO A 142 -0.04 -5.43 -11.08
CA PRO A 142 -1.23 -4.85 -11.70
C PRO A 142 -0.99 -3.50 -12.38
N ASN A 143 -0.01 -2.71 -11.91
CA ASN A 143 0.27 -1.36 -12.44
C ASN A 143 1.39 -1.34 -13.49
N TYR A 144 2.35 -2.26 -13.40
CA TYR A 144 3.53 -2.26 -14.26
C TYR A 144 3.73 -3.61 -14.96
N GLN A 145 4.14 -3.54 -16.22
CA GLN A 145 4.68 -4.66 -16.97
C GLN A 145 6.19 -4.57 -16.98
N VAL A 146 6.86 -5.65 -16.58
CA VAL A 146 8.32 -5.72 -16.58
C VAL A 146 8.81 -6.18 -17.94
N ILE A 147 9.74 -5.43 -18.53
CA ILE A 147 10.39 -5.74 -19.80
C ILE A 147 11.87 -5.89 -19.49
N ALA A 148 12.32 -7.14 -19.34
CA ALA A 148 13.70 -7.49 -19.04
C ALA A 148 14.31 -8.23 -20.23
N GLU A 149 14.46 -7.53 -21.36
CA GLU A 149 15.05 -8.09 -22.58
C GLU A 149 16.56 -7.82 -22.61
N ASN A 150 17.33 -8.83 -23.02
CA ASN A 150 18.80 -8.86 -22.95
C ASN A 150 19.51 -7.67 -23.63
N ALA A 151 18.85 -6.97 -24.56
CA ALA A 151 19.43 -5.85 -25.30
C ALA A 151 19.15 -4.47 -24.67
N CYS A 152 18.05 -4.33 -23.93
CA CYS A 152 17.53 -3.02 -23.50
C CYS A 152 17.63 -2.78 -21.99
N GLY A 153 18.17 -3.74 -21.24
CA GLY A 153 18.22 -3.68 -19.78
C GLY A 153 16.85 -3.92 -19.14
N LEU A 154 16.71 -3.47 -17.89
CA LEU A 154 15.47 -3.58 -17.15
C LEU A 154 14.62 -2.33 -17.36
N LEU A 155 13.42 -2.51 -17.92
CA LEU A 155 12.46 -1.44 -18.17
C LEU A 155 11.12 -1.78 -17.54
N PHE A 156 10.41 -0.76 -17.08
CA PHE A 156 9.06 -0.91 -16.53
C PHE A 156 8.07 -0.12 -17.37
N LYS A 157 7.09 -0.79 -17.95
CA LYS A 157 6.01 -0.15 -18.68
C LYS A 157 4.82 0.04 -17.77
N ASN A 158 4.40 1.29 -17.55
CA ASN A 158 3.18 1.57 -16.81
C ASN A 158 1.98 1.12 -17.65
N LYS A 159 1.04 0.39 -17.05
CA LYS A 159 -0.12 -0.18 -17.75
C LYS A 159 -1.22 0.85 -18.00
N SER A 160 -1.29 1.91 -17.22
CA SER A 160 -2.32 2.94 -17.33
C SER A 160 -2.10 3.85 -18.53
N ASP A 161 -0.87 4.33 -18.76
CA ASP A 161 -0.55 5.25 -19.85
C ASP A 161 0.34 4.63 -20.96
N ARG A 162 0.81 3.39 -20.74
CA ARG A 162 1.69 2.63 -21.64
C ARG A 162 3.08 3.25 -21.83
N LYS A 163 3.48 4.22 -20.99
CA LYS A 163 4.81 4.82 -21.00
C LYS A 163 5.85 3.89 -20.37
N ILE A 164 7.08 4.00 -20.85
CA ILE A 164 8.20 3.20 -20.37
C ILE A 164 9.04 4.04 -19.41
N ILE A 165 9.35 3.44 -18.27
CA ILE A 165 10.25 3.96 -17.25
C ILE A 165 11.56 3.20 -17.37
N ASN A 166 12.65 3.94 -17.58
CA ASN A 166 13.99 3.41 -17.59
C ASN A 166 14.62 3.57 -16.21
N VAL A 167 15.11 2.48 -15.64
CA VAL A 167 15.72 2.47 -14.31
C VAL A 167 17.24 2.43 -14.33
N ASP A 168 17.85 2.52 -15.52
CA ASP A 168 19.30 2.67 -15.64
C ASP A 168 19.75 4.02 -15.02
N PRO A 169 20.67 4.00 -14.04
CA PRO A 169 21.26 5.21 -13.45
C PRO A 169 21.87 6.18 -14.47
N LYS A 170 22.35 5.68 -15.61
CA LYS A 170 23.03 6.48 -16.64
C LYS A 170 22.10 6.97 -17.74
N ALA A 171 20.90 6.41 -17.83
CA ALA A 171 19.93 6.78 -18.84
C ALA A 171 18.91 7.80 -18.31
N TYR A 172 18.20 8.42 -19.25
CA TYR A 172 17.05 9.26 -18.94
C TYR A 172 15.88 8.38 -18.47
N PRO A 173 15.24 8.68 -17.32
CA PRO A 173 14.25 7.80 -16.70
C PRO A 173 12.93 7.69 -17.48
N GLY A 174 12.65 8.62 -18.40
CA GLY A 174 11.46 8.63 -19.25
C GLY A 174 10.57 9.85 -19.03
N ASP A 175 9.57 9.99 -19.90
CA ASP A 175 8.60 11.08 -19.82
C ASP A 175 7.79 11.00 -18.52
N ASN A 176 7.47 12.15 -17.93
CA ASN A 176 6.71 12.28 -16.68
C ASN A 176 7.30 11.50 -15.49
N THR A 177 8.56 11.09 -15.59
CA THR A 177 9.21 10.25 -14.58
C THR A 177 10.38 11.00 -13.98
N THR A 178 10.38 11.12 -12.65
CA THR A 178 11.48 11.75 -11.90
C THR A 178 12.21 10.69 -11.10
N ARG A 179 13.54 10.68 -11.16
CA ARG A 179 14.39 9.81 -10.34
C ARG A 179 14.96 10.59 -9.17
N THR A 180 14.58 10.21 -7.96
CA THR A 180 14.99 10.88 -6.73
C THR A 180 15.78 9.90 -5.86
N PRO A 181 17.12 10.01 -5.77
CA PRO A 181 17.88 9.25 -4.79
C PRO A 181 17.56 9.77 -3.38
N ILE A 182 17.41 8.86 -2.41
CA ILE A 182 17.08 9.22 -1.03
C ILE A 182 18.22 8.77 -0.12
N GLU A 183 18.76 9.70 0.66
CA GLU A 183 19.73 9.44 1.71
C GLU A 183 19.00 8.99 2.98
N THR A 184 19.30 7.78 3.45
CA THR A 184 18.69 7.17 4.62
C THR A 184 19.72 6.27 5.31
N ASP A 185 19.67 6.22 6.63
CA ASP A 185 20.50 5.32 7.43
C ASP A 185 19.85 3.93 7.56
N LEU A 186 18.58 3.79 7.14
CA LEU A 186 17.85 2.54 7.24
C LEU A 186 18.32 1.53 6.20
N TYR A 187 18.72 1.95 4.99
CA TYR A 187 19.06 1.03 3.90
C TYR A 187 20.36 1.45 3.22
N LEU A 188 21.05 0.52 2.57
CA LEU A 188 22.32 0.82 1.88
C LEU A 188 22.13 1.77 0.69
N HIS A 189 21.05 1.60 -0.07
CA HIS A 189 20.74 2.48 -1.19
C HIS A 189 19.25 2.49 -1.48
N VAL A 190 18.69 3.70 -1.66
CA VAL A 190 17.28 3.88 -2.00
C VAL A 190 17.13 4.93 -3.09
N VAL A 191 16.30 4.62 -4.08
CA VAL A 191 15.94 5.53 -5.16
C VAL A 191 14.45 5.41 -5.43
N ILE A 192 13.75 6.54 -5.52
CA ILE A 192 12.33 6.57 -5.86
C ILE A 192 12.17 7.11 -7.28
N TYR A 193 11.41 6.39 -8.09
CA TYR A 193 11.01 6.79 -9.43
C TYR A 193 9.54 7.20 -9.39
N ASP A 194 9.28 8.49 -9.44
CA ASP A 194 7.93 9.05 -9.40
C ASP A 194 7.42 9.25 -10.82
N HIS A 195 6.37 8.54 -11.19
CA HIS A 195 5.73 8.64 -12.50
C HIS A 195 4.37 9.32 -12.39
N ILE A 196 4.26 10.54 -12.94
CA ILE A 196 3.04 11.35 -12.86
C ILE A 196 2.05 10.90 -13.94
N LEU A 197 0.91 10.36 -13.50
CA LEU A 197 -0.18 9.95 -14.38
C LEU A 197 -1.03 11.18 -14.71
N ARG A 198 -0.71 11.86 -15.81
CA ARG A 198 -1.58 12.91 -16.36
C ARG A 198 -2.84 12.24 -16.89
N ARG A 199 -3.95 12.34 -16.16
CA ARG A 199 -5.28 12.12 -16.75
C ARG A 199 -5.48 13.21 -17.79
N GLY A 200 -5.69 12.79 -19.05
CA GLY A 200 -6.11 13.70 -20.10
C GLY A 200 -7.34 14.46 -19.64
N ALA A 201 -7.30 15.78 -19.82
CA ALA A 201 -8.45 16.65 -19.68
C ALA A 201 -9.59 16.21 -20.60
#